data_AF-A0A1Q5XD82-F1
#
_entry.id   AF-A0A1Q5XD82-F1
#
_cell.length_a   1.000
_cell.length_b   1.000
_cell.length_c   1.000
_cell.angle_alpha   90.00
_cell.angle_beta   90.00
_cell.angle_gamma   90.00
#
_symmetry.space_group_name_H-M   'P 1'
#
loop_
_entity.id
_entity.type
_entity.pdbx_description
1 polymer ?
#
loop_
_entity_poly.entity_id
_entity_poly.type
_entity_poly.pdbx_seq_one_letter_code
_entity_poly.pdbx_strand_id
1 'polypeptide(L)'
;MTLTREEIQGIKPGRELDALIAKEVFGWHYGPYHTELRKYSTHIVAAWEVFVKFDLPSVGMYVDEDDNEWFTCNIGTHRATGKTGPEAICKCALLAVLGL
;
A
#
# COMPACT_ATOMS: atom_id res chain seq x y z
N MET A 1 10.48 -3.50 -16.42
CA MET A 1 9.17 -2.83 -16.56
C MET A 1 9.06 -1.88 -15.38
N THR A 2 8.75 -0.61 -15.64
CA THR A 2 8.60 0.42 -14.61
C THR A 2 7.11 0.57 -14.35
N LEU A 3 6.68 0.39 -13.10
CA LEU A 3 5.27 0.56 -12.70
C LEU A 3 4.83 2.01 -12.87
N THR A 4 3.64 2.25 -13.39
CA THR A 4 3.01 3.58 -13.41
C THR A 4 2.13 3.80 -12.18
N ARG A 5 1.75 5.06 -11.96
CA ARG A 5 0.80 5.44 -10.91
C ARG A 5 -0.56 4.75 -11.07
N GLU A 6 -1.07 4.73 -12.30
CA GLU A 6 -2.36 4.13 -12.64
C GLU A 6 -2.32 2.62 -12.42
N GLU A 7 -1.22 1.97 -12.82
CA GLU A 7 -1.01 0.55 -12.57
C GLU A 7 -1.04 0.26 -11.06
N ILE A 8 -0.28 1.01 -10.25
CA ILE A 8 -0.26 0.87 -8.78
C ILE A 8 -1.65 1.05 -8.17
N GLN A 9 -2.40 2.06 -8.61
CA GLN A 9 -3.77 2.30 -8.15
C GLN A 9 -4.73 1.17 -8.56
N GLY A 10 -4.48 0.50 -9.69
CA GLY A 10 -5.23 -0.65 -10.17
C GLY A 10 -4.89 -1.98 -9.49
N ILE A 11 -3.74 -2.10 -8.80
CA ILE A 11 -3.34 -3.35 -8.13
C ILE A 11 -4.36 -3.69 -7.03
N LYS A 12 -4.87 -4.92 -7.07
CA LYS A 12 -5.75 -5.43 -6.01
C LYS A 12 -4.92 -5.81 -4.78
N PRO A 13 -5.45 -5.61 -3.55
CA PRO A 13 -4.77 -6.08 -2.35
C PRO A 13 -4.58 -7.60 -2.40
N GLY A 14 -3.42 -8.07 -1.95
CA GLY A 14 -3.01 -9.46 -2.02
C GLY A 14 -1.54 -9.64 -2.41
N ARG A 15 -1.19 -10.87 -2.81
CA ARG A 15 0.19 -11.34 -2.97
C ARG A 15 1.09 -10.44 -3.82
N GLU A 16 0.55 -9.89 -4.91
CA GLU A 16 1.31 -9.02 -5.81
C GLU A 16 1.68 -7.69 -5.14
N LEU A 17 0.69 -7.00 -4.58
CA LEU A 17 0.92 -5.75 -3.85
C LEU A 17 1.84 -5.98 -2.65
N ASP A 18 1.63 -7.07 -1.91
CA ASP A 18 2.45 -7.44 -0.76
C ASP A 18 3.92 -7.70 -1.13
N ALA A 19 4.15 -8.37 -2.26
CA ALA A 19 5.50 -8.63 -2.77
C ALA A 19 6.19 -7.33 -3.21
N LEU A 20 5.47 -6.41 -3.85
CA LEU A 20 5.99 -5.08 -4.21
C LEU A 20 6.34 -4.26 -2.97
N ILE A 21 5.49 -4.29 -1.93
CA ILE A 21 5.81 -3.61 -0.67
C ILE A 21 7.07 -4.19 -0.03
N ALA A 22 7.16 -5.51 0.09
CA ALA A 22 8.35 -6.13 0.64
C ALA A 22 9.61 -5.76 -0.13
N LYS A 23 9.55 -5.81 -1.48
CA LYS A 23 10.69 -5.53 -2.35
C LYS A 23 11.07 -4.05 -2.36
N GLU A 24 10.14 -3.18 -2.74
CA GLU A 24 10.43 -1.76 -3.01
C GLU A 24 10.49 -0.95 -1.71
N VAL A 25 9.59 -1.19 -0.75
CA VAL A 25 9.53 -0.41 0.49
C VAL A 25 10.52 -0.93 1.53
N PHE A 26 10.63 -2.26 1.69
CA PHE A 26 11.50 -2.85 2.72
C PHE A 26 12.83 -3.37 2.20
N GLY A 27 13.05 -3.45 0.89
CA GLY A 27 14.28 -4.01 0.31
C GLY A 27 14.40 -5.52 0.53
N TRP A 28 13.29 -6.21 0.82
CA TRP A 28 13.28 -7.64 1.10
C TRP A 28 13.15 -8.43 -0.20
N HIS A 29 14.18 -9.23 -0.49
CA HIS A 29 14.14 -10.20 -1.56
C HIS A 29 13.80 -11.57 -0.97
N TYR A 30 12.56 -12.01 -1.18
CA TYR A 30 12.18 -13.36 -0.79
C TYR A 30 12.88 -14.37 -1.70
N GLY A 31 13.86 -15.08 -1.14
CA GLY A 31 14.46 -16.24 -1.76
C GLY A 31 13.45 -17.39 -1.92
N PRO A 32 13.84 -18.49 -2.60
CA PRO A 32 12.93 -19.60 -2.93
C PRO A 32 12.35 -20.33 -1.71
N TYR A 33 12.86 -20.06 -0.51
CA TYR A 33 12.45 -20.71 0.75
C TYR A 33 11.55 -19.84 1.63
N HIS A 34 11.21 -18.61 1.24
CA HIS A 34 10.26 -17.80 1.98
C HIS A 34 8.83 -18.16 1.58
N THR A 35 8.19 -18.99 2.40
CA THR A 35 6.84 -19.50 2.17
C THR A 35 5.74 -18.53 2.60
N GLU A 36 6.03 -17.58 3.49
CA GLU A 36 5.04 -16.64 4.01
C GLU A 36 5.40 -15.19 3.72
N LEU A 37 4.79 -14.64 2.66
CA LEU A 37 4.76 -13.21 2.40
C LEU A 37 3.90 -12.52 3.47
N ARG A 38 4.44 -11.47 4.09
CA ARG A 38 3.65 -10.61 4.98
C ARG A 38 2.49 -9.98 4.19
N LYS A 39 1.31 -10.03 4.78
CA LYS A 39 0.04 -9.59 4.17
C LYS A 39 -0.17 -8.07 4.34
N TYR A 40 0.77 -7.26 3.87
CA TYR A 40 0.78 -5.81 4.07
C TYR A 40 -0.52 -5.12 3.65
N SER A 41 -1.06 -5.48 2.49
CA SER A 41 -2.21 -4.82 1.86
C SER A 41 -3.57 -5.32 2.36
N THR A 42 -3.61 -6.37 3.19
CA THR A 42 -4.87 -6.96 3.68
C THR A 42 -4.93 -7.09 5.20
N HIS A 43 -3.79 -7.09 5.90
CA HIS A 43 -3.74 -7.24 7.35
C HIS A 43 -3.24 -5.96 8.03
N ILE A 44 -4.09 -5.35 8.86
CA ILE A 44 -3.81 -4.03 9.47
C ILE A 44 -2.52 -3.99 10.27
N VAL A 45 -2.18 -5.05 11.02
CA VAL A 45 -0.92 -5.09 11.80
C VAL A 45 0.30 -5.05 10.89
N ALA A 46 0.25 -5.70 9.72
CA ALA A 46 1.35 -5.66 8.76
C ALA A 46 1.39 -4.30 8.06
N ALA A 47 0.24 -3.75 7.67
CA ALA A 47 0.15 -2.40 7.10
C ALA A 47 0.72 -1.33 8.04
N TRP A 48 0.59 -1.51 9.36
CA TRP A 48 1.13 -0.58 10.34
C TRP A 48 2.65 -0.46 10.29
N GLU A 49 3.36 -1.51 9.88
CA GLU A 49 4.81 -1.45 9.70
C GLU A 49 5.20 -0.51 8.55
N VAL A 50 4.41 -0.52 7.47
CA VAL A 50 4.54 0.45 6.37
C VAL A 50 4.23 1.85 6.89
N PHE A 51 3.12 1.99 7.62
CA PHE A 51 2.66 3.25 8.20
C PHE A 51 3.74 3.94 9.05
N VAL A 52 4.39 3.19 9.95
CA VAL A 52 5.47 3.71 10.80
C VAL A 52 6.72 4.05 9.99
N LYS A 53 7.04 3.29 8.94
CA LYS A 53 8.21 3.56 8.09
C LYS A 53 8.16 4.94 7.42
N PHE A 54 6.96 5.44 7.12
CA PHE A 54 6.74 6.76 6.50
C PHE A 54 6.32 7.84 7.50
N ASP A 55 6.72 7.70 8.77
CA ASP A 55 6.48 8.70 9.83
C ASP A 55 4.99 9.07 10.00
N LEU A 56 4.15 8.03 10.10
CA LEU A 56 2.73 8.13 10.44
C LEU A 56 1.92 8.98 9.43
N PRO A 57 1.75 8.51 8.18
CA PRO A 57 1.04 9.26 7.15
C PRO A 57 -0.44 9.50 7.50
N SER A 58 -1.06 10.46 6.83
CA SER A 58 -2.49 10.73 7.02
C SER A 58 -3.32 9.68 6.30
N VAL A 59 -4.15 8.94 7.03
CA VAL A 59 -5.13 8.00 6.47
C VAL A 59 -6.52 8.46 6.86
N GLY A 60 -7.41 8.54 5.87
CA GLY A 60 -8.80 8.96 6.04
C GLY A 60 -9.76 7.97 5.40
N MET A 61 -10.91 7.77 6.05
CA MET A 61 -12.05 7.03 5.52
C MET A 61 -13.09 8.04 5.05
N TYR A 62 -13.69 7.78 3.90
CA TYR A 62 -14.71 8.60 3.28
C TYR A 62 -15.90 7.71 2.93
N VAL A 63 -17.08 8.31 3.01
CA VAL A 63 -18.36 7.69 2.65
C VAL A 63 -19.10 8.70 1.79
N ASP A 64 -19.68 8.27 0.66
CA ASP A 64 -20.54 9.13 -0.16
C ASP A 64 -22.03 9.02 0.24
N GLU A 65 -22.91 9.68 -0.51
CA GLU A 65 -24.36 9.68 -0.27
C GLU A 65 -25.02 8.32 -0.51
N ASP A 66 -24.34 7.41 -1.23
CA ASP A 66 -24.80 6.06 -1.56
C ASP A 66 -24.18 4.99 -0.62
N ASP A 67 -23.63 5.42 0.53
CA ASP A 67 -22.92 4.59 1.51
C ASP A 67 -21.70 3.84 0.93
N ASN A 68 -21.11 4.30 -0.19
CA ASN A 68 -19.87 3.72 -0.68
C ASN A 68 -18.70 4.20 0.17
N GLU A 69 -17.99 3.25 0.77
CA GLU A 69 -16.82 3.54 1.60
C GLU A 69 -15.51 3.41 0.80
N TRP A 70 -14.61 4.38 0.97
CA TRP A 70 -13.23 4.26 0.48
C TRP A 70 -12.23 4.91 1.42
N PHE A 71 -10.97 4.49 1.29
CA PHE A 71 -9.86 4.97 2.09
C PHE A 71 -8.89 5.76 1.23
N THR A 72 -8.27 6.77 1.81
CA THR A 72 -7.19 7.52 1.20
C THR A 72 -6.00 7.58 2.14
N CYS A 73 -4.80 7.56 1.59
CA CYS A 73 -3.55 7.74 2.33
C CYS A 73 -2.72 8.83 1.65
N ASN A 74 -2.06 9.68 2.45
CA ASN A 74 -1.15 10.72 1.99
C ASN A 74 0.22 10.59 2.66
N ILE A 75 1.27 10.46 1.85
CA ILE A 75 2.68 10.50 2.26
C ILE A 75 3.33 11.66 1.50
N GLY A 76 3.59 12.77 2.19
CA GLY A 76 4.06 14.00 1.53
C GLY A 76 3.08 14.47 0.44
N THR A 77 3.56 14.60 -0.80
CA THR A 77 2.76 14.97 -1.97
C THR A 77 2.05 13.79 -2.64
N HIS A 78 2.36 12.56 -2.23
CA HIS A 78 1.79 11.35 -2.84
C HIS A 78 0.46 11.01 -2.17
N ARG A 79 -0.52 10.64 -2.99
CA ARG A 79 -1.85 10.25 -2.55
C ARG A 79 -2.30 9.00 -3.28
N ALA A 80 -2.78 8.02 -2.53
CA ALA A 80 -3.41 6.82 -3.07
C ALA A 80 -4.78 6.57 -2.43
N THR A 81 -5.56 5.71 -3.09
CA THR A 81 -6.89 5.30 -2.68
C THR A 81 -6.98 3.78 -2.61
N GLY A 82 -7.83 3.27 -1.73
CA GLY A 82 -8.09 1.84 -1.61
C GLY A 82 -9.46 1.56 -1.02
N LYS A 83 -9.91 0.31 -1.09
CA LYS A 83 -11.15 -0.12 -0.44
C LYS A 83 -10.97 -0.35 1.07
N THR A 84 -9.71 -0.44 1.52
CA THR A 84 -9.36 -0.60 2.93
C THR A 84 -8.19 0.31 3.29
N GLY A 85 -8.02 0.60 4.58
CA GLY A 85 -6.85 1.32 5.09
C GLY A 85 -5.51 0.68 4.69
N PRO A 86 -5.30 -0.64 4.92
CA PRO A 86 -4.10 -1.36 4.50
C PRO A 86 -3.75 -1.18 3.02
N GLU A 87 -4.75 -1.30 2.15
CA GLU A 87 -4.56 -1.13 0.71
C GLU A 87 -4.11 0.30 0.36
N ALA A 88 -4.79 1.32 0.89
CA ALA A 88 -4.47 2.73 0.65
C ALA A 88 -3.05 3.07 1.15
N ILE A 89 -2.67 2.56 2.33
CA ILE A 89 -1.32 2.72 2.89
C ILE A 89 -0.27 2.12 1.95
N CYS A 90 -0.47 0.87 1.52
CA CYS A 90 0.50 0.18 0.66
C CYS A 90 0.66 0.88 -0.69
N LYS A 91 -0.44 1.23 -1.37
CA LYS A 91 -0.38 1.94 -2.65
C LYS A 91 0.35 3.28 -2.52
N CYS A 92 0.04 4.05 -1.47
CA CYS A 92 0.68 5.34 -1.25
C CYS A 92 2.18 5.20 -0.98
N ALA A 93 2.58 4.19 -0.19
CA ALA A 93 3.97 3.90 0.09
C ALA A 93 4.78 3.55 -1.19
N LEU A 94 4.18 2.76 -2.10
CA LEU A 94 4.81 2.47 -3.39
C LEU A 94 4.98 3.72 -4.24
N LEU A 95 3.95 4.56 -4.34
CA LEU A 95 4.05 5.84 -5.06
C LEU A 95 5.17 6.72 -4.49
N ALA A 96 5.28 6.79 -3.17
CA ALA A 96 6.29 7.62 -2.50
C ALA A 96 7.73 7.11 -2.75
N VAL A 97 7.97 5.80 -2.71
CA VAL A 97 9.31 5.23 -2.95
C VAL A 97 9.70 5.30 -4.43
N LEU A 98 8.74 5.13 -5.33
CA LEU A 98 8.97 5.16 -6.77
C LEU A 98 8.95 6.58 -7.36
N GLY A 99 8.52 7.59 -6.60
CA GLY A 99 8.46 8.98 -7.02
C GLY A 99 7.36 9.27 -8.07
N LEU A 100 6.18 8.67 -7.90
CA LEU A 100 5.05 8.69 -8.86
C LEU A 100 3.79 9.45 -8.39
#